data_AF-A0A1X7LHR9-F1
#
_entry.id   AF-A0A1X7LHR9-F1
#
_cell.length_a   1.000
_cell.length_b   1.000
_cell.length_c   1.000
_cell.angle_alpha   90.00
_cell.angle_beta   90.00
_cell.angle_gamma   90.00
#
_symmetry.space_group_name_H-M   'P 1'
#
loop_
_entity.id
_entity.type
_entity.pdbx_description
1 polymer ?
#
loop_
_entity_poly.entity_id
_entity_poly.type
_entity_poly.pdbx_seq_one_letter_code
_entity_poly.pdbx_strand_id
1 'polypeptide(L)'
;MNVRLLFFFIIVSFSASAQKYGTAAGPRIGDARFGLSVKQRILPRFSAEAMTDLESNSFQFSVIPKYHLPITGEGFNIFFGAGMHVGGLKEYGRTYGYDLIAGVEWKIPALPLVIGADVKPAYHLSHEDWFEFPASVSVHYVITRETKEKRVKDKERRKKRKAKRERREERREARREWWQDFKDN
;
A
#
# COMPACT_ATOMS: atom_id res chain seq x y z
N MET A 1 -6.61 -3.66 45.93
CA MET A 1 -7.23 -3.03 44.75
C MET A 1 -6.28 -1.99 44.17
N ASN A 2 -5.63 -2.10 43.03
CA ASN A 2 -4.93 -3.21 42.36
C ASN A 2 -3.82 -2.51 41.54
N VAL A 3 -2.55 -2.62 41.95
CA VAL A 3 -1.38 -2.06 41.21
C VAL A 3 -1.29 -2.60 39.76
N ARG A 4 -2.00 -3.70 39.48
CA ARG A 4 -2.21 -4.28 38.14
C ARG A 4 -2.90 -3.35 37.14
N LEU A 5 -3.67 -2.36 37.61
CA LEU A 5 -4.33 -1.37 36.73
C LEU A 5 -3.40 -0.24 36.27
N LEU A 6 -2.32 0.06 37.03
CA LEU A 6 -1.38 1.12 36.68
C LEU A 6 -0.42 0.71 35.56
N PHE A 7 -0.11 -0.58 35.47
CA PHE A 7 0.74 -1.14 34.41
C PHE A 7 0.05 -1.15 33.04
N PHE A 8 -1.29 -1.09 33.00
CA PHE A 8 -2.07 -1.05 31.77
C PHE A 8 -2.11 0.35 31.12
N PHE A 9 -1.83 1.41 31.89
CA PHE A 9 -1.94 2.79 31.41
C PHE A 9 -0.64 3.36 30.80
N ILE A 10 0.51 2.71 31.02
CA ILE A 10 1.81 3.18 30.51
C ILE A 10 2.06 2.78 29.04
N ILE A 11 1.31 1.82 28.50
CA ILE A 11 1.48 1.35 27.11
C ILE A 11 0.81 2.30 26.08
N VAL A 12 -0.07 3.20 26.50
CA VAL A 12 -0.92 4.00 25.58
C VAL A 12 -0.27 5.31 25.10
N SER A 13 0.87 5.72 25.65
CA SER A 13 1.50 7.01 25.31
C SER A 13 2.45 6.99 24.10
N PHE A 14 2.47 5.91 23.31
CA PHE A 14 3.21 5.91 22.06
C PHE A 14 2.51 6.78 21.02
N SER A 15 3.04 7.99 20.86
CA SER A 15 2.70 8.97 19.83
C SER A 15 2.22 8.30 18.53
N ALA A 16 0.93 8.53 18.23
CA ALA A 16 0.22 8.17 17.00
C ALA A 16 0.74 8.94 15.76
N SER A 17 2.07 9.03 15.59
CA SER A 17 2.67 9.44 14.33
C SER A 17 2.67 8.23 13.41
N ALA A 18 1.54 7.95 12.76
CA ALA A 18 1.38 7.08 11.59
C ALA A 18 2.72 6.52 11.10
N GLN A 19 3.09 5.32 11.59
CA GLN A 19 4.38 4.72 11.33
C GLN A 19 4.51 4.53 9.81
N LYS A 20 5.27 5.41 9.16
CA LYS A 20 5.51 5.29 7.72
C LYS A 20 6.50 4.15 7.53
N TYR A 21 5.99 3.01 7.08
CA TYR A 21 6.77 1.81 6.81
C TYR A 21 7.57 1.98 5.52
N GLY A 22 8.85 1.63 5.56
CA GLY A 22 9.69 1.56 4.37
C GLY A 22 9.52 0.20 3.68
N THR A 23 9.85 -0.86 4.40
CA THR A 23 9.83 -2.24 3.90
C THR A 23 9.13 -3.13 4.91
N ALA A 24 8.22 -3.98 4.46
CA ALA A 24 7.52 -4.95 5.28
C ALA A 24 7.50 -6.30 4.57
N ALA A 25 7.59 -7.39 5.32
CA ALA A 25 7.55 -8.75 4.77
C ALA A 25 6.73 -9.65 5.68
N GLY A 26 6.10 -10.66 5.10
CA GLY A 26 5.43 -11.67 5.91
C GLY A 26 4.59 -12.64 5.10
N PRO A 27 3.93 -13.58 5.80
CA PRO A 27 3.12 -14.60 5.16
C PRO A 27 1.84 -14.03 4.55
N ARG A 28 1.41 -14.72 3.51
CA ARG A 28 0.13 -14.55 2.82
C ARG A 28 -0.53 -15.93 2.72
N ILE A 29 -1.78 -16.03 3.10
CA ILE A 29 -2.54 -17.28 3.13
C ILE A 29 -3.82 -17.03 2.35
N GLY A 30 -4.00 -17.78 1.27
CA GLY A 30 -5.21 -17.78 0.45
C GLY A 30 -5.93 -19.12 0.52
N ASP A 31 -6.94 -19.27 -0.34
CA ASP A 31 -7.64 -20.54 -0.51
C ASP A 31 -6.69 -21.58 -1.10
N ALA A 32 -6.38 -22.64 -0.35
CA ALA A 32 -5.39 -23.68 -0.65
C ALA A 32 -3.96 -23.22 -0.98
N ARG A 33 -3.65 -21.92 -0.87
CA ARG A 33 -2.35 -21.33 -1.23
C ARG A 33 -1.66 -20.71 -0.03
N PHE A 34 -0.37 -20.98 0.10
CA PHE A 34 0.50 -20.36 1.10
C PHE A 34 1.60 -19.58 0.40
N GLY A 35 1.91 -18.41 0.90
CA GLY A 35 2.84 -17.51 0.24
C GLY A 35 3.62 -16.62 1.19
N LEU A 36 4.63 -15.99 0.61
CA LEU A 36 5.39 -14.92 1.25
C LEU A 36 5.26 -13.68 0.40
N SER A 37 5.17 -12.52 1.05
CA SER A 37 5.08 -11.24 0.37
C SER A 37 6.03 -10.23 1.01
N VAL A 38 6.70 -9.45 0.16
CA VAL A 38 7.58 -8.35 0.53
C VAL A 38 7.04 -7.08 -0.12
N LYS A 39 6.67 -6.12 0.72
CA LYS A 39 6.17 -4.79 0.36
C LYS A 39 7.27 -3.75 0.54
N GLN A 40 7.54 -2.99 -0.52
CA GLN A 40 8.41 -1.82 -0.50
C GLN A 40 7.59 -0.56 -0.79
N ARG A 41 7.56 0.37 0.17
CA ARG A 41 6.96 1.69 -0.05
C ARG A 41 7.90 2.55 -0.89
N ILE A 42 7.38 3.06 -2.00
CA ILE A 42 8.12 3.91 -2.96
C ILE A 42 7.73 5.37 -2.75
N LEU A 43 6.42 5.66 -2.65
CA LEU A 43 5.85 6.99 -2.44
C LEU A 43 4.77 6.96 -1.35
N PRO A 44 4.33 8.12 -0.84
CA PRO A 44 3.28 8.18 0.19
C PRO A 44 1.94 7.51 -0.17
N ARG A 45 1.67 7.24 -1.44
CA ARG A 45 0.47 6.53 -1.89
C ARG A 45 0.78 5.34 -2.80
N PHE A 46 2.06 5.02 -3.01
CA PHE A 46 2.46 3.91 -3.88
C PHE A 46 3.45 2.98 -3.18
N SER A 47 3.21 1.69 -3.32
CA SER A 47 4.14 0.62 -2.95
C SER A 47 4.35 -0.32 -4.12
N ALA A 48 5.46 -1.05 -4.13
CA ALA A 48 5.61 -2.26 -4.92
C ALA A 48 5.58 -3.46 -3.98
N GLU A 49 4.97 -4.55 -4.42
CA GLU A 49 4.90 -5.79 -3.67
C GLU A 49 5.37 -6.94 -4.55
N ALA A 50 6.32 -7.72 -4.05
CA ALA A 50 6.71 -8.98 -4.64
C ALA A 50 6.15 -10.11 -3.76
N MET A 51 5.50 -11.10 -4.36
CA MET A 51 4.88 -12.19 -3.62
C MET A 51 5.11 -13.53 -4.32
N THR A 52 5.19 -14.59 -3.54
CA THR A 52 5.20 -15.97 -3.99
C THR A 52 3.95 -16.67 -3.48
N ASP A 53 3.23 -17.37 -4.32
CA ASP A 53 2.12 -18.26 -3.96
C ASP A 53 2.56 -19.70 -4.26
N LEU A 54 2.50 -20.57 -3.26
CA LEU A 54 2.83 -21.99 -3.31
C LEU A 54 1.56 -22.80 -3.10
N GLU A 55 1.34 -23.76 -3.97
CA GLU A 55 0.27 -24.75 -3.90
C GLU A 55 0.90 -26.15 -4.03
N SER A 56 0.14 -27.22 -3.80
CA SER A 56 0.67 -28.60 -3.86
C SER A 56 1.40 -28.91 -5.17
N ASN A 57 0.91 -28.38 -6.29
CA ASN A 57 1.43 -28.66 -7.64
C ASN A 57 1.84 -27.42 -8.44
N SER A 58 1.72 -26.22 -7.87
CA SER A 58 2.01 -24.97 -8.57
C SER A 58 2.88 -24.04 -7.72
N PHE A 59 3.74 -23.28 -8.39
CA PHE A 59 4.46 -22.15 -7.81
C PHE A 59 4.20 -20.94 -8.68
N GLN A 60 3.89 -19.80 -8.06
CA GLN A 60 3.67 -18.54 -8.74
C GLN A 60 4.47 -17.43 -8.04
N PHE A 61 5.14 -16.60 -8.82
CA PHE A 61 5.81 -15.39 -8.38
C PHE A 61 5.17 -14.20 -9.07
N SER A 62 4.78 -13.19 -8.30
CA SER A 62 4.07 -12.02 -8.80
C SER A 62 4.73 -10.73 -8.33
N VAL A 63 4.75 -9.72 -9.19
CA VAL A 63 5.23 -8.37 -8.85
C VAL A 63 4.16 -7.36 -9.19
N ILE A 64 3.69 -6.62 -8.18
CA ILE A 64 2.52 -5.76 -8.27
C ILE A 64 2.77 -4.38 -7.64
N PRO A 65 2.79 -3.28 -8.41
CA PRO A 65 2.62 -1.94 -7.88
C PRO A 65 1.20 -1.73 -7.36
N LYS A 66 1.07 -1.11 -6.18
CA LYS A 66 -0.19 -0.84 -5.49
C LYS A 66 -0.33 0.64 -5.15
N TYR A 67 -1.52 1.19 -5.38
CA TYR A 67 -1.95 2.51 -4.94
C TYR A 67 -2.77 2.41 -3.66
N HIS A 68 -2.52 3.30 -2.70
CA HIS A 68 -3.14 3.27 -1.36
C HIS A 68 -4.00 4.51 -1.10
N LEU A 69 -5.24 4.28 -0.71
CA LEU A 69 -6.23 5.28 -0.28
C LEU A 69 -6.50 5.12 1.22
N PRO A 70 -6.08 6.09 2.07
CA PRO A 70 -6.44 6.06 3.48
C PRO A 70 -7.95 6.35 3.64
N ILE A 71 -8.69 5.46 4.31
CA ILE A 71 -10.11 5.70 4.64
C ILE A 71 -10.21 6.45 5.98
N THR A 72 -9.52 5.95 6.99
CA THR A 72 -9.65 6.41 8.39
C THR A 72 -8.29 6.84 8.94
N GLY A 73 -8.29 7.72 9.94
CA GLY A 73 -7.07 8.20 10.60
C GLY A 73 -6.25 7.12 11.31
N GLU A 74 -6.85 5.97 11.62
CA GLU A 74 -6.25 4.88 12.42
C GLU A 74 -5.40 3.89 11.61
N GLY A 75 -4.94 4.27 10.41
CA GLY A 75 -4.04 3.44 9.62
C GLY A 75 -4.73 2.41 8.72
N PHE A 76 -6.06 2.51 8.55
CA PHE A 76 -6.82 1.70 7.59
C PHE A 76 -6.73 2.28 6.18
N ASN A 77 -6.32 1.47 5.21
CA ASN A 77 -6.14 1.86 3.81
C ASN A 77 -6.84 0.85 2.90
N ILE A 78 -7.50 1.34 1.85
CA ILE A 78 -7.84 0.54 0.67
C ILE A 78 -6.65 0.59 -0.26
N PHE A 79 -6.36 -0.51 -0.92
CA PHE A 79 -5.40 -0.50 -2.02
C PHE A 79 -5.96 -1.22 -3.24
N PHE A 80 -5.43 -0.82 -4.40
CA PHE A 80 -5.62 -1.52 -5.65
C PHE A 80 -4.32 -1.47 -6.45
N GLY A 81 -4.09 -2.46 -7.30
CA GLY A 81 -2.88 -2.59 -8.08
C GLY A 81 -3.08 -3.49 -9.30
N ALA A 82 -2.12 -3.44 -10.19
CA ALA A 82 -2.06 -4.27 -11.37
C ALA A 82 -0.60 -4.65 -11.61
N GLY A 83 -0.35 -5.90 -11.94
CA GLY A 83 0.99 -6.41 -12.13
C GLY A 83 0.99 -7.65 -13.02
N MET A 84 2.07 -8.40 -12.91
CA MET A 84 2.28 -9.61 -13.68
C MET A 84 2.78 -10.71 -12.77
N HIS A 85 2.51 -11.94 -13.18
CA HIS A 85 3.03 -13.12 -12.54
C HIS A 85 3.68 -14.05 -13.54
N VAL A 86 4.62 -14.82 -13.00
CA VAL A 86 5.25 -15.96 -13.66
C VAL A 86 5.13 -17.14 -12.71
N GLY A 87 4.74 -18.28 -13.22
CA GLY A 87 4.60 -19.49 -12.44
C GLY A 87 5.20 -20.69 -13.13
N GLY A 88 5.13 -21.82 -12.45
CA GLY A 88 5.47 -23.12 -12.99
C GLY A 88 4.60 -24.18 -12.35
N LEU A 89 4.03 -25.05 -13.19
CA LEU A 89 3.49 -26.32 -12.73
C LEU A 89 4.60 -27.37 -12.82
N LYS A 90 4.66 -28.28 -11.84
CA LYS A 90 5.62 -29.40 -11.89
C LYS A 90 5.47 -30.27 -13.14
N GLU A 91 4.29 -30.28 -13.77
CA GLU A 91 3.96 -31.15 -14.90
C GLU A 91 3.81 -30.42 -16.25
N TYR A 92 3.47 -29.11 -16.28
CA TYR A 92 3.05 -28.39 -17.51
C TYR A 92 3.95 -27.24 -17.95
N GLY A 93 5.07 -26.99 -17.26
CA GLY A 93 6.03 -25.94 -17.65
C GLY A 93 5.69 -24.55 -17.10
N ARG A 94 6.25 -23.51 -17.70
CA ARG A 94 6.18 -22.11 -17.22
C ARG A 94 4.84 -21.47 -17.58
N THR A 95 4.16 -20.89 -16.61
CA THR A 95 2.95 -20.06 -16.82
C THR A 95 3.28 -18.59 -16.62
N TYR A 96 2.54 -17.70 -17.26
CA TYR A 96 2.67 -16.25 -17.05
C TYR A 96 1.34 -15.57 -17.34
N GLY A 97 1.16 -14.38 -16.78
CA GLY A 97 -0.10 -13.67 -16.88
C GLY A 97 -0.06 -12.29 -16.23
N TYR A 98 -1.24 -11.72 -16.15
CA TYR A 98 -1.47 -10.43 -15.50
C TYR A 98 -2.36 -10.60 -14.28
N ASP A 99 -2.01 -9.90 -13.22
CA ASP A 99 -2.73 -9.90 -11.96
C ASP A 99 -3.33 -8.51 -11.72
N LEU A 100 -4.60 -8.46 -11.38
CA LEU A 100 -5.22 -7.33 -10.73
C LEU A 100 -5.35 -7.65 -9.24
N ILE A 101 -5.20 -6.66 -8.38
CA ILE A 101 -5.32 -6.85 -6.93
C ILE A 101 -6.07 -5.71 -6.30
N ALA A 102 -6.99 -6.02 -5.38
CA ALA A 102 -7.72 -5.02 -4.62
C ALA A 102 -8.01 -5.53 -3.22
N GLY A 103 -7.93 -4.67 -2.23
CA GLY A 103 -8.22 -5.05 -0.86
C GLY A 103 -8.02 -3.96 0.16
N VAL A 104 -8.00 -4.37 1.41
CA VAL A 104 -7.87 -3.51 2.57
C VAL A 104 -6.63 -3.88 3.37
N GLU A 105 -6.01 -2.86 3.95
CA GLU A 105 -4.80 -2.97 4.76
C GLU A 105 -4.97 -2.15 6.03
N TRP A 106 -4.84 -2.81 7.18
CA TRP A 106 -4.83 -2.18 8.48
C TRP A 106 -3.43 -2.18 9.08
N LYS A 107 -2.94 -0.96 9.35
CA LYS A 107 -1.66 -0.71 10.01
C LYS A 107 -1.92 -0.57 11.50
N ILE A 108 -1.47 -1.54 12.28
CA ILE A 108 -1.69 -1.51 13.73
C ILE A 108 -0.81 -0.40 14.32
N PRO A 109 -1.37 0.68 14.91
CA PRO A 109 -0.56 1.79 15.40
C PRO A 109 0.40 1.38 16.53
N ALA A 110 0.01 0.38 17.33
CA ALA A 110 0.75 -0.10 18.49
C ALA A 110 1.83 -1.14 18.16
N LEU A 111 1.75 -1.83 17.02
CA LEU A 111 2.63 -2.94 16.67
C LEU A 111 3.28 -2.69 15.30
N PRO A 112 4.51 -3.16 15.04
CA PRO A 112 5.14 -3.10 13.72
C PRO A 112 4.53 -4.13 12.76
N LEU A 113 3.20 -4.25 12.75
CA LEU A 113 2.43 -5.24 12.03
C LEU A 113 1.40 -4.57 11.13
N VAL A 114 1.23 -5.15 9.95
CA VAL A 114 0.25 -4.73 8.96
C VAL A 114 -0.56 -5.96 8.58
N ILE A 115 -1.85 -5.90 8.76
CA ILE A 115 -2.77 -6.97 8.38
C ILE A 115 -3.48 -6.54 7.11
N GLY A 116 -3.63 -7.44 6.14
CA GLY A 116 -4.33 -7.16 4.90
C GLY A 116 -5.25 -8.30 4.49
N ALA A 117 -6.35 -7.96 3.85
CA ALA A 117 -7.23 -8.90 3.18
C ALA A 117 -7.48 -8.38 1.76
N ASP A 118 -7.29 -9.24 0.77
CA ASP A 118 -7.39 -8.81 -0.62
C ASP A 118 -7.72 -9.96 -1.58
N VAL A 119 -8.23 -9.56 -2.74
CA VAL A 119 -8.58 -10.44 -3.85
C VAL A 119 -7.66 -10.13 -5.02
N LYS A 120 -7.22 -11.18 -5.72
CA LYS A 120 -6.24 -11.06 -6.81
C LYS A 120 -6.76 -11.73 -8.10
N PRO A 121 -7.73 -11.12 -8.82
CA PRO A 121 -8.13 -11.60 -10.14
C PRO A 121 -6.93 -11.78 -11.07
N ALA A 122 -6.66 -13.01 -11.49
CA ALA A 122 -5.53 -13.39 -12.32
C ALA A 122 -6.01 -13.84 -13.70
N TYR A 123 -5.33 -13.37 -14.74
CA TYR A 123 -5.53 -13.81 -16.12
C TYR A 123 -4.29 -14.55 -16.59
N HIS A 124 -4.44 -15.84 -16.89
CA HIS A 124 -3.35 -16.71 -17.33
C HIS A 124 -3.33 -16.80 -18.86
N LEU A 125 -2.19 -16.51 -19.49
CA LEU A 125 -2.05 -16.49 -20.96
C LEU A 125 -1.69 -17.87 -21.56
N SER A 126 -1.23 -18.80 -20.74
CA SER A 126 -0.70 -20.11 -21.19
C SER A 126 -1.23 -21.26 -20.34
N HIS A 127 -2.45 -21.13 -19.81
CA HIS A 127 -3.09 -22.13 -18.97
C HIS A 127 -4.53 -22.40 -19.47
N GLU A 128 -5.07 -23.59 -19.20
CA GLU A 128 -6.47 -23.93 -19.54
C GLU A 128 -7.45 -23.04 -18.76
N ASP A 129 -7.14 -22.79 -17.48
CA ASP A 129 -7.87 -21.83 -16.65
C ASP A 129 -7.38 -20.42 -16.96
N TRP A 130 -8.06 -19.77 -17.91
CA TRP A 130 -7.76 -18.42 -18.36
C TRP A 130 -8.03 -17.34 -17.31
N PHE A 131 -8.87 -17.62 -16.29
CA PHE A 131 -9.25 -16.68 -15.24
C PHE A 131 -9.34 -17.32 -13.87
N GLU A 132 -8.82 -16.64 -12.86
CA GLU A 132 -8.85 -17.07 -11.48
C GLU A 132 -9.16 -15.90 -10.54
N PHE A 133 -9.87 -16.15 -9.43
CA PHE A 133 -10.20 -15.12 -8.44
C PHE A 133 -9.81 -15.51 -7.02
N PRO A 134 -8.52 -15.65 -6.71
CA PRO A 134 -8.05 -15.99 -5.38
C PRO A 134 -8.27 -14.84 -4.39
N ALA A 135 -8.76 -15.18 -3.20
CA ALA A 135 -8.78 -14.31 -2.03
C ALA A 135 -7.67 -14.71 -1.07
N SER A 136 -7.08 -13.75 -0.35
CA SER A 136 -6.06 -14.06 0.66
C SER A 136 -6.03 -13.05 1.80
N VAL A 137 -5.55 -13.52 2.94
CA VAL A 137 -5.21 -12.73 4.12
C VAL A 137 -3.69 -12.70 4.25
N SER A 138 -3.14 -11.56 4.64
CA SER A 138 -1.70 -11.38 4.82
C SER A 138 -1.38 -10.68 6.13
N VAL A 139 -0.24 -11.04 6.70
CA VAL A 139 0.31 -10.40 7.90
C VAL A 139 1.75 -10.04 7.59
N HIS A 140 2.07 -8.74 7.58
CA HIS A 140 3.41 -8.24 7.28
C HIS A 140 4.04 -7.63 8.52
N TYR A 141 5.25 -8.05 8.83
CA TYR A 141 6.12 -7.42 9.81
C TYR A 141 6.95 -6.31 9.15
N VAL A 142 7.02 -5.16 9.80
CA VAL A 142 7.74 -3.99 9.29
C VAL A 142 9.22 -4.10 9.64
N ILE A 143 10.04 -4.34 8.62
CA ILE A 143 11.49 -4.51 8.75
C ILE A 143 12.17 -3.14 8.86
N THR A 144 11.89 -2.24 7.92
CA THR A 144 12.59 -0.96 7.84
C THR A 144 11.59 0.19 8.01
N ARG A 145 11.87 1.06 8.97
CA ARG A 145 11.15 2.32 9.15
C ARG A 145 11.67 3.33 8.12
N GLU A 146 10.77 4.11 7.52
CA GLU A 146 11.15 5.09 6.50
C GLU A 146 12.23 6.06 7.04
N THR A 147 13.36 6.17 6.33
CA THR A 147 14.54 6.94 6.77
C THR A 147 14.18 8.42 6.98
N LYS A 148 14.74 9.06 8.02
CA LYS A 148 14.50 10.47 8.34
C LYS A 148 14.67 11.40 7.14
N GLU A 149 15.64 11.12 6.26
CA GLU A 149 15.90 11.88 5.03
C GLU A 149 14.73 11.88 4.05
N LYS A 150 14.12 10.70 3.77
CA LYS A 150 12.93 10.60 2.91
C LYS A 150 11.78 11.42 3.49
N ARG A 151 11.62 11.41 4.82
CA ARG A 151 10.60 12.20 5.53
C ARG A 151 10.82 13.71 5.38
N VAL A 152 12.07 14.18 5.45
CA VAL A 152 12.42 15.61 5.25
C VAL A 152 12.17 16.03 3.82
N LYS A 153 12.66 15.26 2.84
CA LYS A 153 12.47 15.53 1.41
C LYS A 153 10.99 15.60 1.01
N ASP A 154 10.17 14.73 1.58
CA ASP A 154 8.71 14.75 1.39
C ASP A 154 8.05 16.00 1.99
N LYS A 155 8.48 16.43 3.19
CA LYS A 155 7.98 17.66 3.81
C LYS A 155 8.32 18.88 2.96
N GLU A 156 9.54 18.97 2.45
CA GLU A 156 9.95 20.05 1.54
C GLU A 156 9.14 20.06 0.25
N ARG A 157 8.94 18.89 -0.37
CA ARG A 157 8.09 18.75 -1.57
C ARG A 157 6.66 19.22 -1.31
N ARG A 158 6.09 18.90 -0.15
CA ARG A 158 4.75 19.38 0.25
C ARG A 158 4.72 20.90 0.42
N LYS A 159 5.70 21.49 1.12
CA LYS A 159 5.80 22.96 1.27
C LYS A 159 5.90 23.65 -0.10
N LYS A 160 6.79 23.18 -0.98
CA LYS A 160 6.93 23.71 -2.34
C LYS A 160 5.65 23.60 -3.17
N ARG A 161 4.92 22.48 -3.07
CA ARG A 161 3.62 22.29 -3.75
C ARG A 161 2.55 23.23 -3.22
N LYS A 162 2.48 23.45 -1.90
CA LYS A 162 1.52 24.37 -1.29
C LYS A 162 1.79 25.81 -1.72
N ALA A 163 3.03 26.27 -1.61
CA ALA A 163 3.44 27.60 -2.07
C ALA A 163 3.19 27.82 -3.57
N LYS A 164 3.40 26.80 -4.42
CA LYS A 164 3.09 26.90 -5.85
C LYS A 164 1.58 26.98 -6.11
N ARG A 165 0.74 26.38 -5.27
CA ARG A 165 -0.72 26.44 -5.39
C ARG A 165 -1.24 27.80 -4.95
N GLU A 166 -0.77 28.32 -3.83
CA GLU A 166 -1.08 29.67 -3.33
C GLU A 166 -0.72 30.73 -4.38
N ARG A 167 0.51 30.71 -4.92
CA ARG A 167 0.92 31.60 -6.03
C ARG A 167 0.05 31.49 -7.30
N ARG A 168 -0.55 30.33 -7.56
CA ARG A 168 -1.46 30.14 -8.71
C ARG A 168 -2.85 30.68 -8.43
N GLU A 169 -3.30 30.60 -7.18
CA GLU A 169 -4.57 31.16 -6.72
C GLU A 169 -4.48 32.69 -6.70
N GLU A 170 -3.40 33.27 -6.14
CA GLU A 170 -3.11 34.71 -6.21
C GLU A 170 -3.10 35.24 -7.65
N ARG A 171 -2.39 34.55 -8.57
CA ARG A 171 -2.38 34.92 -10.00
C ARG A 171 -3.76 34.81 -10.65
N ARG A 172 -4.64 33.93 -10.18
CA ARG A 172 -6.01 33.78 -10.70
C ARG A 172 -6.91 34.90 -10.18
N GLU A 173 -6.75 35.28 -8.92
CA GLU A 173 -7.47 36.40 -8.29
C GLU A 173 -7.06 37.72 -8.93
N ALA A 174 -5.76 38.02 -9.00
CA ALA A 174 -5.26 39.22 -9.68
C ALA A 174 -5.71 39.30 -11.15
N ARG A 175 -5.78 38.16 -11.84
CA ARG A 175 -6.30 38.11 -13.21
C ARG A 175 -7.81 38.35 -13.27
N ARG A 176 -8.60 37.88 -12.29
CA ARG A 176 -10.05 38.16 -12.22
C ARG A 176 -10.32 39.63 -11.95
N GLU A 177 -9.59 40.23 -11.00
CA GLU A 177 -9.67 41.65 -10.68
C GLU A 177 -9.34 42.51 -11.91
N TRP A 178 -8.24 42.19 -12.60
CA TRP A 178 -7.88 42.87 -13.86
C TRP A 178 -8.97 42.75 -14.94
N TRP A 179 -9.62 41.59 -15.07
CA TRP A 179 -10.73 41.40 -16.01
C TRP A 179 -12.01 42.13 -15.63
N GLN A 180 -12.24 42.40 -14.34
CA GLN A 180 -13.38 43.21 -13.87
C GLN A 180 -13.12 44.69 -14.13
N ASP A 181 -11.93 45.19 -13.75
CA ASP A 181 -11.51 46.57 -14.02
C ASP A 181 -11.57 46.91 -15.52
N PHE A 182 -11.15 45.99 -16.39
CA PHE A 182 -11.25 46.16 -17.85
C PHE A 182 -12.69 46.14 -18.39
N LYS A 183 -13.65 45.57 -17.66
CA LYS A 183 -15.06 45.53 -18.08
C LYS A 183 -15.86 46.72 -17.60
N ASP A 184 -15.46 47.31 -16.47
CA ASP A 184 -16.15 48.41 -15.81
C ASP A 184 -15.68 49.79 -16.31
N ASN A 185 -14.70 49.80 -17.23
CA ASN A 185 -14.11 50.97 -17.87
C ASN A 185 -14.37 50.94 -19.39
#